data_AF-A0A961XPU3-F1
#
_entry.id   AF-A0A961XPU3-F1
#
_cell.length_a   1.000
_cell.length_b   1.000
_cell.length_c   1.000
_cell.angle_alpha   90.00
_cell.angle_beta   90.00
_cell.angle_gamma   90.00
#
_symmetry.space_group_name_H-M   'P 1'
#
loop_
_entity.id
_entity.type
_entity.pdbx_description
1 polymer ?
#
loop_
_entity_poly.entity_id
_entity_poly.type
_entity_poly.pdbx_seq_one_letter_code
_entity_poly.pdbx_strand_id
1 'polypeptide(L)'
;MNDKSTNEVLEAASRRNFLKLTGAGAFTVAMVAGAAGVLWSDEAVAQTAKEEKEREAAADHIMTVATAYVLGATRSYPIMQLDLKENIQNATNGKVYVKLAPGGQLGA
;
A
#
# COMPACT_ATOMS: atom_id res chain seq x y z
N MET A 1 -29.83 -3.86 -12.20
CA MET A 1 -28.56 -3.11 -12.31
C MET A 1 -27.75 -3.69 -13.47
N ASN A 2 -27.25 -2.84 -14.38
CA ASN A 2 -26.32 -3.29 -15.42
C ASN A 2 -24.89 -3.34 -14.85
N ASP A 3 -24.10 -4.32 -15.28
CA ASP A 3 -22.72 -4.55 -14.83
C ASP A 3 -21.81 -3.31 -14.94
N LYS A 4 -22.04 -2.47 -15.95
CA LYS A 4 -21.36 -1.17 -16.11
C LYS A 4 -21.56 -0.20 -14.93
N SER A 5 -22.79 -0.09 -14.43
CA SER A 5 -23.10 0.82 -13.31
C SER A 5 -22.49 0.37 -11.99
N THR A 6 -22.34 -0.95 -11.79
CA THR A 6 -21.70 -1.50 -10.60
C THR A 6 -20.19 -1.21 -10.60
N ASN A 7 -19.53 -1.39 -11.75
CA ASN A 7 -18.10 -1.11 -11.89
C ASN A 7 -17.76 0.37 -11.67
N GLU A 8 -18.57 1.29 -12.18
CA GLU A 8 -18.38 2.73 -11.96
C GLU A 8 -18.44 3.11 -10.47
N VAL A 9 -19.35 2.47 -9.72
CA VAL A 9 -19.48 2.67 -8.26
C VAL A 9 -18.27 2.11 -7.50
N LEU A 10 -17.78 0.93 -7.89
CA LEU A 10 -16.59 0.31 -7.27
C LEU A 10 -15.30 1.10 -7.57
N GLU A 11 -15.16 1.64 -8.78
CA GLU A 11 -14.04 2.51 -9.12
C GLU A 11 -14.09 3.82 -8.32
N ALA A 12 -15.27 4.44 -8.20
CA ALA A 12 -15.43 5.66 -7.41
C ALA A 12 -15.10 5.41 -5.93
N ALA A 13 -15.55 4.28 -5.37
CA ALA A 13 -15.19 3.87 -4.01
C ALA A 13 -13.68 3.67 -3.85
N SER A 14 -13.04 2.97 -4.81
CA SER A 14 -11.60 2.72 -4.79
C SER A 14 -10.78 4.01 -4.82
N ARG A 15 -11.13 4.96 -5.70
CA ARG A 15 -10.48 6.28 -5.78
C ARG A 15 -10.64 7.07 -4.48
N ARG A 16 -11.86 7.09 -3.93
CA ARG A 16 -12.15 7.79 -2.67
C ARG A 16 -11.30 7.24 -1.52
N ASN A 17 -11.23 5.92 -1.41
CA ASN A 17 -10.47 5.26 -0.35
C ASN A 17 -8.98 5.45 -0.51
N PHE A 18 -8.46 5.39 -1.74
CA PHE A 18 -7.07 5.75 -2.03
C PHE A 18 -6.76 7.18 -1.56
N LEU A 19 -7.55 8.17 -2.00
CA LEU A 19 -7.33 9.58 -1.65
C LEU A 19 -7.45 9.83 -0.14
N LYS A 20 -8.40 9.18 0.54
CA LYS A 20 -8.58 9.27 1.99
C LYS A 20 -7.35 8.75 2.74
N LEU A 21 -6.83 7.59 2.34
CA LEU A 21 -5.65 6.98 2.96
C LEU A 21 -4.39 7.82 2.71
N THR A 22 -4.16 8.24 1.46
CA THR A 22 -2.99 9.07 1.14
C THR A 22 -3.06 10.42 1.83
N GLY A 23 -4.24 11.06 1.87
CA GLY A 23 -4.44 12.34 2.56
C GLY A 23 -4.28 12.26 4.08
N ALA A 24 -4.56 11.09 4.67
CA ALA A 24 -4.33 10.82 6.09
C ALA A 24 -2.88 10.39 6.42
N GLY A 25 -1.96 10.42 5.43
CA GLY A 25 -0.57 9.97 5.62
C GLY A 25 -0.40 8.45 5.66
N ALA A 26 -1.45 7.68 5.42
CA ALA A 26 -1.45 6.21 5.38
C ALA A 26 -1.08 5.69 3.97
N PHE A 27 -0.02 6.23 3.38
CA PHE A 27 0.35 5.97 2.00
C PHE A 27 0.69 4.49 1.73
N THR A 28 1.44 3.85 2.62
CA THR A 28 1.76 2.41 2.53
C THR A 28 0.49 1.57 2.48
N VAL A 29 -0.50 1.89 3.32
CA VAL A 29 -1.80 1.21 3.36
C VAL A 29 -2.57 1.42 2.06
N ALA A 30 -2.62 2.65 1.53
CA ALA A 30 -3.27 2.96 0.26
C ALA A 30 -2.75 2.11 -0.89
N MET A 31 -1.43 1.89 -0.90
CA MET A 31 -0.76 1.15 -1.96
C MET A 31 -0.91 -0.36 -1.82
N VAL A 32 -0.82 -0.89 -0.60
CA VAL A 32 -1.07 -2.32 -0.35
C VAL A 32 -2.51 -2.66 -0.69
N ALA A 33 -3.48 -1.87 -0.23
CA ALA A 33 -4.89 -2.07 -0.56
C ALA A 33 -5.16 -1.95 -2.07
N GLY A 34 -4.45 -1.06 -2.76
CA GLY A 34 -4.52 -0.91 -4.22
C GLY A 34 -3.96 -2.12 -4.96
N ALA A 35 -2.78 -2.60 -4.57
CA ALA A 35 -2.17 -3.80 -5.15
C ALA A 35 -3.02 -5.06 -4.89
N ALA A 36 -3.63 -5.17 -3.71
CA ALA A 36 -4.53 -6.27 -3.36
C ALA A 36 -5.92 -6.17 -4.00
N GLY A 37 -6.24 -5.07 -4.69
CA GLY A 37 -7.54 -4.89 -5.34
C GLY A 37 -8.72 -4.74 -4.38
N VAL A 38 -8.46 -4.36 -3.12
CA VAL A 38 -9.48 -4.28 -2.06
C VAL A 38 -9.92 -2.84 -1.74
N LEU A 39 -9.41 -1.84 -2.46
CA LEU A 39 -9.73 -0.42 -2.25
C LEU A 39 -11.22 -0.09 -2.31
N TRP A 40 -12.04 -0.88 -3.02
CA TRP A 40 -13.49 -0.68 -3.08
C TRP A 40 -14.21 -1.07 -1.77
N SER A 41 -13.56 -1.82 -0.88
CA SER A 41 -14.10 -2.28 0.40
C SER A 41 -13.48 -1.51 1.57
N ASP A 42 -14.29 -0.70 2.24
CA ASP A 42 -13.87 0.06 3.44
C ASP A 42 -13.38 -0.86 4.55
N GLU A 43 -14.01 -2.03 4.71
CA GLU A 43 -13.67 -3.02 5.74
C GLU A 43 -12.31 -3.67 5.46
N ALA A 44 -12.06 -4.10 4.22
CA ALA A 44 -10.79 -4.71 3.83
C ALA A 44 -9.62 -3.69 3.90
N VAL A 45 -9.90 -2.43 3.52
CA VAL A 45 -8.95 -1.33 3.70
C VAL A 45 -8.63 -1.10 5.18
N ALA A 46 -9.66 -1.05 6.04
CA ALA A 46 -9.47 -0.84 7.48
C ALA A 46 -8.70 -2.00 8.13
N GLN A 47 -8.98 -3.24 7.72
CA GLN A 47 -8.23 -4.42 8.15
C GLN A 47 -6.76 -4.32 7.73
N THR A 48 -6.49 -4.04 6.45
CA THR A 48 -5.12 -3.87 5.95
C THR A 48 -4.37 -2.76 6.71
N ALA A 49 -5.05 -1.65 6.98
CA ALA A 49 -4.50 -0.55 7.76
C ALA A 49 -4.12 -0.97 9.18
N LYS A 50 -5.00 -1.75 9.82
CA LYS A 50 -4.80 -2.27 11.17
C LYS A 50 -3.63 -3.24 11.20
N GLU A 51 -3.56 -4.19 10.28
CA GLU A 51 -2.48 -5.17 10.18
C GLU A 51 -1.11 -4.49 9.98
N GLU A 52 -1.02 -3.51 9.07
CA GLU A 52 0.24 -2.78 8.87
C GLU A 52 0.61 -1.94 10.09
N LYS A 53 -0.37 -1.33 10.77
CA LYS A 53 -0.12 -0.58 12.01
C LYS A 53 0.36 -1.47 13.15
N GLU A 54 -0.20 -2.66 13.29
CA GLU A 54 0.22 -3.64 14.29
C GLU A 54 1.63 -4.15 14.01
N ARG A 55 1.96 -4.42 12.74
CA ARG A 55 3.32 -4.79 12.31
C ARG A 55 4.33 -3.66 12.55
N GLU A 56 3.98 -2.43 12.23
CA GLU A 56 4.85 -1.26 12.48
C GLU A 56 5.08 -1.05 13.98
N ALA A 57 4.05 -1.23 14.81
CA ALA A 57 4.17 -1.08 16.27
C ALA A 57 4.94 -2.22 16.96
N ALA A 58 4.93 -3.42 16.38
CA ALA A 58 5.63 -4.59 16.91
C ALA A 58 7.12 -4.67 16.48
N ALA A 59 7.56 -3.83 15.54
CA ALA A 59 8.90 -3.85 15.01
C ALA A 59 9.91 -3.14 15.93
N ASP A 60 11.11 -3.70 16.04
CA ASP A 60 12.25 -3.08 16.73
C ASP A 60 12.79 -1.87 15.94
N HIS A 61 12.69 -1.93 14.61
CA HIS A 61 13.18 -0.90 13.71
C HIS A 61 12.22 -0.60 12.55
N ILE A 62 12.10 0.68 12.21
CA ILE A 62 11.39 1.15 11.02
C ILE A 62 12.43 1.53 9.95
N MET A 63 12.46 0.78 8.85
CA MET A 63 13.30 1.04 7.70
C MET A 63 12.50 1.78 6.63
N THR A 64 12.79 3.05 6.42
CA THR A 64 12.15 3.83 5.34
C THR A 64 12.95 3.70 4.05
N VAL A 65 12.31 3.26 2.96
CA VAL A 65 12.96 3.00 1.66
C VAL A 65 12.31 3.85 0.59
N ALA A 66 13.09 4.79 0.03
CA ALA A 66 12.66 5.60 -1.10
C ALA A 66 12.65 4.78 -2.39
N THR A 67 11.60 4.90 -3.19
CA THR A 67 11.55 4.28 -4.53
C THR A 67 11.11 5.30 -5.58
N ALA A 68 11.72 5.24 -6.77
CA ALA A 68 11.47 6.22 -7.82
C ALA A 68 10.08 6.07 -8.48
N TYR A 69 9.49 4.87 -8.42
CA TYR A 69 8.24 4.56 -9.09
C TYR A 69 7.09 4.41 -8.10
N VAL A 70 5.92 4.91 -8.49
CA VAL A 70 4.65 4.69 -7.79
C VAL A 70 4.36 3.17 -7.76
N LEU A 71 4.02 2.61 -6.59
CA LEU A 71 3.58 1.21 -6.49
C LEU A 71 2.39 0.95 -7.43
N GLY A 72 2.43 -0.18 -8.13
CA GLY A 72 1.42 -0.56 -9.14
C GLY A 72 1.64 0.03 -10.55
N ALA A 73 2.60 0.94 -10.75
CA ALA A 73 2.90 1.49 -12.09
C ALA A 73 3.77 0.53 -12.91
N THR A 74 3.22 -0.53 -13.49
CA THR A 74 3.98 -1.43 -14.38
C THR A 74 4.19 -0.80 -15.75
N ARG A 75 5.44 -0.80 -16.25
CA ARG A 75 5.65 -0.69 -17.71
C ARG A 75 6.88 -1.39 -18.28
N SER A 76 8.03 -1.47 -17.61
CA SER A 76 9.23 -2.12 -18.22
C SER A 76 10.30 -2.66 -17.26
N TYR A 77 10.21 -2.39 -15.95
CA TYR A 77 11.21 -2.81 -14.95
C TYR A 77 10.57 -3.71 -13.90
N PRO A 78 11.27 -4.74 -13.38
CA PRO A 78 10.74 -5.55 -12.28
C PRO A 78 10.58 -4.66 -11.02
N ILE A 79 9.33 -4.32 -10.68
CA ILE A 79 8.98 -3.55 -9.50
C ILE A 79 8.95 -4.50 -8.30
N MET A 80 10.14 -4.84 -7.82
CA MET A 80 10.36 -5.71 -6.66
C MET A 80 10.08 -4.98 -5.32
N GLN A 81 9.40 -3.84 -5.32
CA GLN A 81 9.28 -2.98 -4.13
C GLN A 81 8.49 -3.68 -3.02
N LEU A 82 7.39 -4.33 -3.38
CA LEU A 82 6.58 -5.12 -2.46
C LEU A 82 7.35 -6.36 -2.01
N ASP A 83 7.94 -7.09 -2.95
CA ASP A 83 8.74 -8.29 -2.66
C ASP A 83 9.92 -7.98 -1.73
N LEU A 84 10.60 -6.84 -1.91
CA LEU A 84 11.71 -6.42 -1.05
C LEU A 84 11.23 -6.14 0.38
N LYS A 85 10.12 -5.42 0.53
CA LYS A 85 9.48 -5.18 1.84
C LYS A 85 9.13 -6.49 2.50
N GLU A 86 8.44 -7.38 1.80
CA GLU A 86 8.02 -8.68 2.32
C GLU A 86 9.22 -9.55 2.69
N ASN A 87 10.24 -9.63 1.84
CA ASN A 87 11.43 -10.42 2.11
C ASN A 87 12.20 -9.94 3.33
N ILE A 88 12.39 -8.63 3.50
CA ILE A 88 13.07 -8.08 4.69
C ILE A 88 12.24 -8.34 5.95
N GLN A 89 10.94 -8.08 5.90
CA GLN A 89 10.06 -8.33 7.03
C GLN A 89 10.04 -9.81 7.41
N ASN A 90 9.98 -10.72 6.43
CA ASN A 90 10.00 -12.17 6.68
C ASN A 90 11.36 -12.64 7.19
N ALA A 91 12.47 -12.21 6.57
CA ALA A 91 13.83 -12.60 6.99
C ALA A 91 14.19 -12.10 8.40
N THR A 92 13.52 -11.05 8.87
CA THR A 92 13.72 -10.49 10.21
C THR A 92 12.67 -10.92 11.22
N ASN A 93 11.78 -11.86 10.87
CA ASN A 93 10.62 -12.26 11.68
C ASN A 93 9.79 -11.06 12.17
N GLY A 94 9.61 -10.05 11.30
CA GLY A 94 8.85 -8.83 11.59
C GLY A 94 9.58 -7.80 12.45
N LYS A 95 10.82 -8.05 12.89
CA LYS A 95 11.59 -7.10 13.72
C LYS A 95 11.99 -5.83 12.98
N VAL A 96 12.10 -5.90 11.64
CA VAL A 96 12.28 -4.72 10.80
C VAL A 96 11.02 -4.53 9.99
N TYR A 97 10.31 -3.42 10.23
CA TYR A 97 9.20 -3.00 9.40
C TYR A 97 9.72 -2.09 8.28
N VAL A 98 9.38 -2.42 7.02
CA VAL A 98 9.81 -1.63 5.87
C VAL A 98 8.69 -0.69 5.44
N LYS A 99 8.95 0.61 5.52
CA LYS A 99 8.06 1.67 5.04
C LYS A 99 8.51 2.16 3.67
N LEU A 100 7.79 1.77 2.63
CA LEU A 100 8.07 2.23 1.27
C LEU A 100 7.59 3.67 1.09
N ALA A 101 8.45 4.52 0.53
CA ALA A 101 8.19 5.90 0.15
C ALA A 101 8.34 6.08 -1.37
N PRO A 102 7.32 5.68 -2.16
CA PRO A 102 7.44 5.58 -3.61
C PRO A 102 7.14 6.89 -4.33
N GLY A 103 7.55 6.95 -5.61
CA GLY A 103 7.30 8.09 -6.47
C GLY A 103 8.10 9.34 -6.09
N GLY A 104 9.32 9.17 -5.57
CA GLY A 104 10.21 10.29 -5.25
C GLY A 104 9.83 11.09 -4.00
N GLN A 105 9.01 10.52 -3.11
CA GLN A 105 8.54 11.18 -1.87
C GLN A 105 9.64 11.73 -0.96
N LEU A 106 10.86 11.17 -1.03
CA LEU A 106 11.99 11.54 -0.17
C LEU A 106 13.14 12.22 -0.95
N GLY A 107 12.85 12.72 -2.15
CA GLY A 107 13.83 13.35 -3.05
C GLY A 107 14.00 12.55 -4.35
N ALA A 108 14.09 13.28 -5.47
CA ALA A 108 14.26 12.76 -6.83
C ALA A 108 15.34 13.56 -7.56
#